data_AF-A0A7Y3W5W5-F1
#
_entry.id   AF-A0A7Y3W5W5-F1
#
_cell.length_a   1.000
_cell.length_b   1.000
_cell.length_c   1.000
_cell.angle_alpha   90.00
_cell.angle_beta   90.00
_cell.angle_gamma   90.00
#
_symmetry.space_group_name_H-M   'P 1'
#
loop_
_entity.id
_entity.type
_entity.pdbx_description
1 polymer ?
#
loop_
_entity_poly.entity_id
_entity_poly.type
_entity_poly.pdbx_seq_one_letter_code
_entity_poly.pdbx_strand_id
1 'polypeptide(L)' 'MRKRGKQVAKSNLPEKTCPVCDRPFTWRKKWEKVWDEVVYCSERCRRDKKGKASA' A
#
# COMPACT_ATOMS: atom_id res chain seq x y z
N MET A 1 26.60 -12.43 7.75
CA MET A 1 25.47 -13.09 8.44
C MET A 1 24.25 -12.17 8.48
N ARG A 2 23.38 -12.12 7.45
CA ARG A 2 22.13 -11.32 7.49
C ARG A 2 20.96 -12.27 7.71
N LYS A 3 20.63 -12.49 9.00
CA LYS A 3 19.58 -13.41 9.47
C LYS A 3 18.23 -13.00 8.85
N ARG A 4 17.72 -13.86 7.97
CA ARG A 4 16.38 -13.77 7.36
C ARG A 4 15.35 -13.93 8.48
N GLY A 5 14.73 -12.81 8.87
CA GLY A 5 13.65 -12.78 9.84
C GLY A 5 12.37 -13.35 9.23
N LYS A 6 12.22 -14.66 9.40
CA LYS A 6 11.01 -15.48 9.42
C LYS A 6 9.70 -14.69 9.19
N GLN A 7 9.21 -14.69 7.94
CA GLN A 7 7.88 -14.18 7.60
C GLN A 7 6.84 -15.06 8.30
N VAL A 8 6.18 -14.49 9.31
CA VAL A 8 4.97 -15.08 9.88
C VAL A 8 3.88 -14.95 8.81
N ALA A 9 3.47 -16.08 8.25
CA ALA A 9 2.32 -16.19 7.37
C ALA A 9 1.05 -15.75 8.15
N LYS A 10 0.69 -14.48 8.02
CA LYS A 10 -0.65 -13.98 8.36
C LYS A 10 -1.50 -14.11 7.12
N SER A 11 -2.01 -15.33 6.95
CA SER A 11 -2.85 -15.80 5.88
C SER A 11 -3.98 -14.82 5.50
N ASN A 12 -4.11 -14.54 4.20
CA ASN A 12 -5.31 -14.09 3.49
C ASN A 12 -5.83 -12.65 3.66
N LEU A 13 -5.01 -11.68 4.07
CA LEU A 13 -5.41 -10.27 3.88
C LEU A 13 -5.02 -9.81 2.48
N PRO A 14 -5.92 -9.14 1.73
CA PRO A 14 -5.57 -8.65 0.42
C PRO A 14 -4.44 -7.61 0.57
N GLU A 15 -3.34 -7.86 -0.13
CA GLU A 15 -2.23 -6.94 -0.27
C GLU A 15 -2.33 -6.23 -1.62
N LYS A 16 -2.11 -4.92 -1.61
CA LYS A 16 -2.08 -4.10 -2.82
C LYS A 16 -0.71 -3.47 -2.96
N THR A 17 -0.27 -3.29 -4.19
CA THR A 17 0.98 -2.58 -4.51
C THR A 17 0.66 -1.12 -4.81
N CYS A 18 1.35 -0.20 -4.15
CA CYS A 18 1.16 1.22 -4.41
C CYS A 18 1.92 1.63 -5.69
N PRO A 19 1.26 2.22 -6.71
CA PRO A 19 1.89 2.59 -7.98
C PRO A 19 2.78 3.85 -7.92
N VAL A 20 2.95 4.44 -6.73
CA VAL A 20 3.80 5.63 -6.52
C VAL A 20 5.05 5.28 -5.72
N CYS A 21 4.90 4.41 -4.73
CA CYS A 21 5.95 4.05 -3.78
C CYS A 21 6.52 2.64 -4.03
N ASP A 22 5.88 1.84 -4.91
CA ASP A 22 6.14 0.42 -5.22
C ASP A 22 6.24 -0.49 -3.99
N ARG A 23 5.70 -0.03 -2.85
CA ARG A 23 5.68 -0.79 -1.60
C ARG A 23 4.39 -1.59 -1.51
N PRO A 24 4.48 -2.91 -1.19
CA PRO A 24 3.31 -3.70 -0.86
C PRO A 24 2.73 -3.20 0.46
N PHE A 25 1.42 -3.06 0.53
CA PHE A 25 0.71 -2.70 1.75
C PHE A 25 -0.50 -3.61 1.95
N THR A 26 -0.69 -4.04 3.20
CA THR A 26 -1.77 -4.96 3.57
C THR A 26 -3.04 -4.21 3.90
N TRP A 27 -4.18 -4.85 3.66
CA TRP A 27 -5.48 -4.40 4.14
C TRP A 27 -5.47 -3.98 5.62
N ARG A 28 -6.24 -2.94 5.94
CA ARG A 28 -6.42 -2.42 7.30
C ARG A 28 -7.91 -2.27 7.58
N LYS A 29 -8.32 -2.51 8.82
CA LYS A 29 -9.72 -2.35 9.26
C LYS A 29 -10.31 -0.96 8.94
N LYS A 30 -9.50 0.10 9.01
CA LYS A 30 -9.91 1.47 8.62
C LYS A 30 -10.40 1.57 7.17
N TRP A 31 -10.01 0.62 6.30
CA TRP A 31 -10.34 0.61 4.88
C TRP A 31 -11.51 -0.31 4.54
N GLU A 32 -12.19 -0.92 5.51
CA GLU A 32 -13.35 -1.80 5.28
C GLU A 32 -14.34 -1.26 4.24
N LYS A 33 -14.65 0.04 4.29
CA LYS A 33 -15.64 0.68 3.41
C LYS A 33 -15.08 1.23 2.09
N VAL A 34 -13.76 1.45 2.02
CA VAL A 34 -13.11 2.18 0.92
C VAL A 34 -12.00 1.37 0.26
N TRP A 35 -11.85 0.09 0.64
CA TRP A 35 -10.74 -0.75 0.19
C TRP A 35 -10.67 -0.83 -1.33
N ASP A 36 -11.81 -0.86 -2.02
CA ASP A 36 -11.88 -0.90 -3.48
C ASP A 36 -11.22 0.35 -4.10
N GLU A 37 -11.52 1.54 -3.56
CA GLU A 37 -10.94 2.81 -4.00
C GLU A 37 -9.48 3.04 -3.54
N VAL A 38 -9.04 2.35 -2.47
CA VAL A 38 -7.69 2.50 -1.93
C VAL A 38 -6.68 1.74 -2.81
N VAL A 39 -5.93 2.50 -3.59
CA VAL A 39 -4.81 2.02 -4.44
C VAL A 39 -3.44 2.45 -3.90
N TYR A 40 -3.40 3.45 -3.02
CA TYR A 40 -2.15 4.10 -2.57
C TYR A 40 -1.78 3.73 -1.13
N CYS A 41 -0.48 3.53 -0.87
CA CYS A 41 0.08 3.22 0.46
C CYS A 41 -0.19 4.32 1.50
N SER A 42 -0.44 5.56 1.05
CA SER A 42 -0.69 6.74 1.90
C SER A 42 -1.39 7.86 1.12
N GLU A 43 -1.99 8.81 1.84
CA GLU A 43 -2.53 10.04 1.24
C GLU A 43 -1.46 10.86 0.51
N ARG A 44 -0.21 10.80 0.98
CA ARG A 44 0.93 11.44 0.32
C ARG A 44 1.10 10.92 -1.11
N CYS A 45 1.08 9.61 -1.30
CA CYS A 45 1.19 8.99 -2.63
C CYS A 45 0.00 9.35 -3.53
N ARG A 46 -1.21 9.46 -2.98
CA ARG A 46 -2.39 9.91 -3.74
C ARG A 46 -2.21 11.35 -4.24
N ARG A 47 -1.69 12.25 -3.40
CA ARG A 47 -1.44 13.66 -3.78
C ARG A 47 -0.29 13.78 -4.77
N ASP A 48 0.78 13.02 -4.58
CA ASP A 48 1.98 13.03 -5.44
C ASP A 48 1.65 12.67 -6.90
N LYS A 49 0.78 11.66 -7.13
CA LYS A 49 0.31 11.33 -8.48
C LYS A 49 -0.41 12.50 -9.17
N LYS A 50 -1.15 13.32 -8.42
CA LYS A 50 -1.85 14.50 -8.94
C LYS A 50 -0.90 15.68 -9.19
N GLY A 51 0.30 15.65 -8.62
CA GLY A 51 1.35 16.67 -8.77
C GLY A 51 2.12 16.61 -10.09
N LYS A 52 1.93 15.58 -10.92
CA LYS A 52 2.48 15.52 -12.30
C LYS A 52 1.60 16.19 -13.36
N ALA A 53 0.71 17.09 -12.96
CA ALA A 53 -0.15 17.88 -13.85
C ALA A 53 0.10 19.39 -13.69
N SER A 54 1.36 19.78 -13.52
CA SER A 54 1.77 21.19 -13.48
C SER A 54 3.14 21.33 -14.15
N ALA A 55 3.10 21.35 -15.48
CA ALA A 55 4.03 22.07 -16.33
C ALA A 55 3.16 22.92 -17.28
#